data_AF-A0A8T4TCT7-F1
#
_entry.id   AF-A0A8T4TCT7-F1
#
_cell.length_a   1.000
_cell.length_b   1.000
_cell.length_c   1.000
_cell.angle_alpha   90.00
_cell.angle_beta   90.00
_cell.angle_gamma   90.00
#
_symmetry.space_group_name_H-M   'P 1'
#
loop_
_entity.id
_entity.type
_entity.pdbx_description
1 polymer ?
#
loop_
_entity_poly.entity_id
_entity_poly.type
_entity_poly.pdbx_seq_one_letter_code
_entity_poly.pdbx_strand_id
1 'polypeptide(L)'
;MGIIDRLKRKKTKVSSDVLNIPQMNPLERLTRNKSKANLKALSVEEVKRLVLSASMNGSPRRAAEYLLKNGVDYRQLRTRGLEMESLYLITFRPGGVHLWPAVRYLGFPAGVVYNWNMGGTIGLYHADYPLKEIKDVGGDLRSLLSLGGINTARIIELKKAGYKAVDFRSIDLGYYRAPGTPPTVSLRLLLRAFSLRDLLRGGYKAKNFIDENFSQEEMLRMFPVVDLVKGGYSASIFRKAGVEARKLISCFSLIDLRKAGYTARELANFYQARDLLRAGFSQREVDDAFTKR
;
A
#
# COMPACT_ATOMS: atom_id res chain seq x y z
N MET A 1 -21.26 11.58 69.74
CA MET A 1 -19.87 11.99 69.46
C MET A 1 -19.17 10.88 68.68
N GLY A 2 -19.21 10.98 67.35
CA GLY A 2 -18.86 9.90 66.44
C GLY A 2 -17.38 9.85 66.09
N ILE A 3 -16.86 8.62 66.04
CA ILE A 3 -15.85 7.97 65.16
C ILE A 3 -14.70 8.80 64.53
N ILE A 4 -14.88 10.08 64.21
CA ILE A 4 -13.87 10.97 63.62
C ILE A 4 -12.77 11.38 64.63
N ASP A 5 -13.10 11.49 65.92
CA ASP A 5 -12.12 11.92 66.94
C ASP A 5 -11.16 10.82 67.41
N ARG A 6 -11.43 9.55 67.08
CA ARG A 6 -10.54 8.44 67.41
C ARG A 6 -9.39 8.25 66.41
N LEU A 7 -9.43 8.95 65.27
CA LEU A 7 -8.39 8.87 64.22
C LEU A 7 -7.30 9.95 64.31
N LYS A 8 -7.41 10.93 65.24
CA LYS A 8 -6.41 12.00 65.39
C LYS A 8 -5.35 11.76 66.48
N ARG A 9 -5.41 10.66 67.24
CA ARG A 9 -4.46 10.33 68.32
C ARG A 9 -3.84 8.93 68.19
N LYS A 10 -3.25 8.61 67.03
CA LYS A 10 -2.11 7.68 66.94
C LYS A 10 -1.09 8.22 65.94
N LYS A 11 -0.51 9.38 66.29
CA LYS A 11 0.82 9.77 65.83
C LYS A 11 1.86 8.92 66.57
N THR A 12 1.97 7.66 66.18
CA THR A 12 3.19 6.87 66.43
C THR A 12 4.02 6.95 65.16
N LYS A 13 5.21 7.53 65.28
CA LYS A 13 6.28 7.54 64.28
C LYS A 13 6.39 6.14 63.67
N VAL A 14 5.84 5.96 62.48
CA VAL A 14 6.28 4.89 61.59
C VAL A 14 7.56 5.42 60.98
N SER A 15 8.67 4.83 61.43
CA SER A 15 10.01 5.04 60.90
C SER A 15 9.99 4.95 59.39
N SER A 16 10.83 5.76 58.74
CA SER A 16 11.05 5.90 57.31
C SER A 16 11.61 4.65 56.60
N ASP A 17 11.33 3.45 57.11
CA ASP A 17 12.05 2.21 56.81
C ASP A 17 11.29 1.25 55.88
N VAL A 18 10.49 1.76 54.94
CA VAL A 18 10.10 1.01 53.73
C VAL A 18 10.69 1.65 52.46
N LEU A 19 11.58 2.63 52.61
CA LEU A 19 12.31 3.29 51.52
C LEU A 19 13.80 2.95 51.51
N ASN A 20 14.18 1.78 52.03
CA ASN A 20 15.56 1.28 51.93
C ASN A 20 15.67 0.13 50.91
N ILE A 21 15.29 0.43 49.67
CA ILE A 21 15.98 -0.16 48.53
C ILE A 21 17.29 0.61 48.43
N PRO A 22 18.47 -0.03 48.50
CA PRO A 22 19.74 0.66 48.38
C PRO A 22 19.72 1.58 47.16
N GLN A 23 19.95 2.86 47.42
CA GLN A 23 20.02 3.89 46.40
C GLN A 23 21.14 3.60 45.41
N MET A 24 20.75 3.00 44.30
CA MET A 24 21.30 3.27 42.99
C MET A 24 20.39 2.61 41.96
N ASN A 25 19.73 3.42 41.15
CA ASN A 25 19.02 2.92 39.98
C ASN A 25 20.05 2.12 39.12
N PRO A 26 19.73 0.93 38.59
CA PRO A 26 20.62 0.21 37.66
C PRO A 26 21.08 1.10 36.50
N LEU A 27 20.23 2.04 36.06
CA LEU A 27 20.60 3.09 35.11
C LEU A 27 21.63 4.06 35.68
N GLU A 28 21.58 4.47 36.95
CA GLU A 28 22.63 5.28 37.59
C GLU A 28 23.94 4.50 37.79
N ARG A 29 23.91 3.17 37.94
CA ARG A 29 25.15 2.36 37.90
C ARG A 29 25.73 2.27 36.48
N LEU A 30 24.89 2.13 35.45
CA LEU A 30 25.33 1.97 34.06
C LEU A 30 25.63 3.29 33.33
N THR A 31 25.00 4.40 33.71
CA THR A 31 25.18 5.72 33.09
C THR A 31 26.24 6.55 33.80
N ARG A 32 26.47 6.34 35.10
CA ARG A 32 27.48 7.06 35.89
C ARG A 32 28.86 6.39 35.80
N ASN A 33 28.92 5.06 35.60
CA ASN A 33 30.12 4.39 35.11
C ASN A 33 30.22 4.53 33.58
N LYS A 34 30.76 5.65 33.12
CA LYS A 34 31.37 5.77 31.78
C LYS A 34 32.54 4.79 31.55
N SER A 35 32.85 3.91 32.51
CA SER A 35 33.80 2.81 32.37
C SER A 35 33.09 1.51 32.04
N LYS A 36 33.13 1.12 30.75
CA LYS A 36 33.30 -0.26 30.30
C LYS A 36 32.58 -1.34 31.12
N ALA A 37 31.27 -1.25 31.34
CA ALA A 37 30.52 -2.48 31.58
C ALA A 37 30.71 -3.32 30.31
N ASN A 38 31.38 -4.47 30.42
CA ASN A 38 31.57 -5.33 29.27
C ASN A 38 30.20 -5.92 28.93
N LEU A 39 29.42 -5.22 28.11
CA LEU A 39 28.06 -5.63 27.75
C LEU A 39 28.06 -6.94 26.93
N LYS A 40 29.26 -7.40 26.50
CA LYS A 40 29.51 -8.76 26.02
C LYS A 40 29.35 -9.84 27.10
N ALA A 41 29.55 -9.51 28.37
CA ALA A 41 29.47 -10.41 29.51
C ALA A 41 28.10 -10.43 30.20
N LEU A 42 27.16 -9.57 29.80
CA LEU A 42 25.80 -9.60 30.35
C LEU A 42 25.07 -10.89 29.97
N SER A 43 24.45 -11.50 30.96
CA SER A 43 23.47 -12.57 30.79
C SER A 43 22.25 -12.06 30.02
N VAL A 44 21.49 -13.01 29.47
CA VAL A 44 20.20 -12.76 28.81
C VAL A 44 19.30 -11.89 29.68
N GLU A 45 19.18 -12.22 30.96
CA GLU A 45 18.25 -11.57 31.88
C GLU A 45 18.65 -10.12 32.21
N GLU A 46 19.95 -9.83 32.24
CA GLU A 46 20.45 -8.46 32.41
C GLU A 46 20.21 -7.60 31.17
N VAL A 47 20.37 -8.18 29.97
CA VAL A 47 20.01 -7.50 28.72
C VAL A 47 18.50 -7.23 28.69
N LYS A 48 17.66 -8.18 29.11
CA LYS A 48 16.20 -7.98 29.19
C LYS A 48 15.84 -6.81 30.12
N ARG A 49 16.40 -6.77 31.33
CA ARG A 49 16.16 -5.68 32.30
C ARG A 49 16.63 -4.33 31.78
N LEU A 50 17.75 -4.29 31.05
CA LEU A 50 18.28 -3.07 30.47
C LEU A 50 17.33 -2.51 29.39
N VAL A 51 16.84 -3.37 28.48
CA VAL A 51 15.86 -2.97 27.45
C VAL A 51 14.53 -2.54 28.08
N LEU A 52 14.03 -3.30 29.07
CA LEU A 52 12.83 -2.97 29.85
C LEU A 52 12.94 -1.58 30.48
N SER A 53 14.05 -1.31 31.18
CA SER A 53 14.26 -0.02 31.88
C SER A 53 14.36 1.16 30.93
N ALA A 54 15.01 0.98 29.78
CA ALA A 54 15.15 2.01 28.75
C ALA A 54 13.84 2.28 27.99
N SER A 55 12.95 1.28 27.89
CA SER A 55 11.61 1.43 27.31
C SER A 55 10.60 2.04 28.29
N MET A 56 10.75 1.83 29.60
CA MET A 56 9.84 2.42 30.58
C MET A 56 10.08 3.94 30.75
N ASN A 57 11.33 4.38 30.59
CA ASN A 57 11.78 5.76 30.82
C ASN A 57 12.27 6.50 29.54
N GLY A 58 12.16 5.92 28.34
CA GLY A 58 12.75 6.48 27.12
C GLY A 58 12.29 5.85 25.79
N SER A 59 12.88 6.30 24.67
CA SER A 59 12.59 5.79 23.32
C SER A 59 13.25 4.42 23.08
N PRO A 60 12.51 3.36 22.71
CA PRO A 60 13.07 2.04 22.41
C PRO A 60 14.21 2.04 21.37
N ARG A 61 14.17 2.98 20.43
CA ARG A 61 15.26 3.25 19.49
C ARG A 61 16.57 3.60 20.21
N ARG A 62 16.53 4.48 21.21
CA ARG A 62 17.74 4.86 21.98
C ARG A 62 18.29 3.69 22.78
N ALA A 63 17.42 2.81 23.27
CA ALA A 63 17.83 1.57 23.94
C ALA A 63 18.59 0.64 22.97
N ALA A 64 18.04 0.44 21.76
CA ALA A 64 18.70 -0.32 20.71
C ALA A 64 20.04 0.31 20.29
N GLU A 65 20.08 1.62 20.07
CA GLU A 65 21.32 2.35 19.75
C GLU A 65 22.38 2.19 20.84
N TYR A 66 21.99 2.19 22.11
CA TYR A 66 22.90 1.96 23.23
C TYR A 66 23.46 0.53 23.23
N LEU A 67 22.63 -0.48 23.00
CA LEU A 67 23.07 -1.86 22.87
C LEU A 67 24.07 -2.03 21.72
N LEU A 68 23.78 -1.47 20.55
CA LEU A 68 24.67 -1.50 19.38
C LEU A 68 26.01 -0.82 19.65
N LYS A 69 26.01 0.37 20.27
CA LYS A 69 27.23 1.10 20.65
C LYS A 69 28.14 0.28 21.55
N ASN A 70 27.58 -0.71 22.24
CA ASN A 70 28.30 -1.59 23.13
C ASN A 70 28.44 -3.02 22.60
N GLY A 71 28.24 -3.22 21.30
CA GLY A 71 28.50 -4.48 20.61
C GLY A 71 27.47 -5.56 20.84
N VAL A 72 26.23 -5.20 21.22
CA VAL A 72 25.10 -6.12 21.34
C VAL A 72 24.15 -5.87 20.18
N ASP A 73 24.25 -6.74 19.17
CA ASP A 73 23.37 -6.81 18.00
C ASP A 73 22.53 -8.09 18.01
N TYR A 74 21.67 -8.28 17.01
CA TYR A 74 20.81 -9.46 16.95
C TYR A 74 21.59 -10.78 16.95
N ARG A 75 22.81 -10.83 16.37
CA ARG A 75 23.62 -12.05 16.34
C ARG A 75 24.05 -12.41 17.76
N GLN A 76 24.52 -11.42 18.51
CA GLN A 76 24.90 -11.57 19.91
C GLN A 76 23.71 -11.95 20.79
N LEU A 77 22.54 -11.34 20.57
CA LEU A 77 21.30 -11.68 21.28
C LEU A 77 20.89 -13.13 21.00
N ARG A 78 20.93 -13.56 19.73
CA ARG A 78 20.61 -14.93 19.31
C ARG A 78 21.56 -15.95 19.93
N THR A 79 22.87 -15.73 19.87
CA THR A 79 23.87 -16.65 20.45
C THR A 79 23.71 -16.81 21.96
N ARG A 80 23.16 -15.81 22.65
CA ARG A 80 22.86 -15.88 24.09
C ARG A 80 21.56 -16.61 24.41
N GLY A 81 20.79 -17.05 23.42
CA GLY A 81 19.48 -17.68 23.64
C GLY A 81 18.38 -16.67 23.96
N LEU A 82 18.56 -15.40 23.59
CA LEU A 82 17.51 -14.39 23.70
C LEU A 82 16.55 -14.56 22.52
N GLU A 83 15.63 -15.49 22.67
CA GLU A 83 14.50 -15.74 21.76
C GLU A 83 13.63 -14.48 21.62
N MET A 84 13.08 -14.21 20.45
CA MET A 84 12.34 -12.96 20.23
C MET A 84 10.95 -12.90 20.86
N GLU A 85 10.39 -14.03 21.28
CA GLU A 85 9.26 -14.06 22.22
C GLU A 85 9.61 -13.36 23.55
N SER A 86 10.88 -13.44 23.98
CA SER A 86 11.35 -12.69 25.14
C SER A 86 11.37 -11.19 24.88
N LEU A 87 11.60 -10.73 23.65
CA LEU A 87 11.55 -9.32 23.28
C LEU A 87 10.11 -8.79 23.18
N TYR A 88 9.16 -9.65 22.84
CA TYR A 88 7.73 -9.33 22.85
C TYR A 88 7.22 -9.04 24.28
N LEU A 89 7.64 -9.83 25.28
CA LEU A 89 7.29 -9.65 26.69
C LEU A 89 7.92 -8.40 27.33
N ILE A 90 8.98 -7.87 26.72
CA ILE A 90 9.79 -6.77 27.29
C ILE A 90 9.15 -5.39 27.15
N THR A 91 8.08 -5.21 26.37
CA THR A 91 7.40 -3.90 26.30
C THR A 91 5.92 -4.03 25.96
N PHE A 92 5.11 -4.45 26.92
CA PHE A 92 3.66 -4.20 26.85
C PHE A 92 3.37 -2.86 27.54
N ARG A 93 3.23 -1.78 26.75
CA ARG A 93 2.35 -0.67 27.13
C ARG A 93 1.01 -0.91 26.44
N PRO A 94 -0.13 -0.58 27.08
CA PRO A 94 -1.41 -0.52 26.37
C PRO A 94 -1.25 0.51 25.24
N GLY A 95 -1.10 0.04 23.99
CA GLY A 95 -0.78 0.88 22.83
C GLY A 95 0.24 0.32 21.81
N GLY A 96 0.96 -0.76 22.10
CA GLY A 96 1.52 -1.73 21.11
C GLY A 96 2.53 -1.31 20.00
N VAL A 97 2.87 -0.03 19.79
CA VAL A 97 3.58 0.40 18.55
C VAL A 97 5.08 0.73 18.71
N HIS A 98 5.67 0.63 19.90
CA HIS A 98 7.01 1.20 20.12
C HIS A 98 8.20 0.24 20.01
N LEU A 99 7.99 -1.08 19.93
CA LEU A 99 9.10 -2.07 19.78
C LEU A 99 9.69 -2.07 18.36
N TRP A 100 8.87 -1.74 17.37
CA TRP A 100 9.16 -1.98 15.96
C TRP A 100 10.48 -1.33 15.48
N PRO A 101 10.75 -0.04 15.73
CA PRO A 101 12.01 0.55 15.26
C PRO A 101 13.23 -0.13 15.90
N ALA A 102 13.13 -0.51 17.18
CA ALA A 102 14.24 -1.10 17.93
C ALA A 102 14.70 -2.44 17.36
N VAL A 103 13.79 -3.30 16.88
CA VAL A 103 14.15 -4.59 16.28
C VAL A 103 14.95 -4.40 14.99
N ARG A 104 14.60 -3.41 14.17
CA ARG A 104 15.40 -3.07 12.98
C ARG A 104 16.78 -2.54 13.37
N TYR A 105 16.85 -1.63 14.35
CA TYR A 105 18.13 -1.09 14.83
C TYR A 105 19.07 -2.18 15.35
N LEU A 106 18.56 -3.13 16.13
CA LEU A 106 19.34 -4.27 16.61
C LEU A 106 19.81 -5.20 15.48
N GLY A 107 19.37 -4.97 14.23
CA GLY A 107 19.85 -5.67 13.05
C GLY A 107 19.05 -6.93 12.72
N PHE A 108 17.87 -7.12 13.30
CA PHE A 108 17.02 -8.25 12.93
C PHE A 108 16.68 -8.18 11.43
N PRO A 109 16.78 -9.28 10.66
CA PRO A 109 16.35 -9.28 9.26
C PRO A 109 14.82 -9.21 9.15
N ALA A 110 14.30 -8.53 8.13
CA ALA A 110 12.85 -8.42 7.89
C ALA A 110 12.15 -9.80 7.85
N GLY A 111 12.76 -10.80 7.21
CA GLY A 111 12.17 -12.14 7.09
C GLY A 111 12.07 -12.87 8.43
N VAL A 112 13.01 -12.61 9.34
CA VAL A 112 12.97 -13.15 10.71
C VAL A 112 11.81 -12.54 11.49
N VAL A 113 11.67 -11.21 11.42
CA VAL A 113 10.56 -10.50 12.09
C VAL A 113 9.20 -10.89 11.50
N TYR A 114 9.13 -11.08 10.17
CA TYR A 114 7.92 -11.50 9.46
C TYR A 114 7.48 -12.92 9.85
N ASN A 115 8.39 -13.89 9.84
CA ASN A 115 8.10 -15.30 10.11
C ASN A 115 7.66 -15.55 11.55
N TRP A 116 8.06 -14.69 12.49
CA TRP A 116 7.60 -14.76 13.88
C TRP A 116 6.24 -14.12 14.10
N ASN A 117 5.53 -13.75 13.04
CA ASN A 117 4.20 -13.15 13.07
C ASN A 117 4.12 -11.92 14.00
N MET A 118 5.24 -11.20 14.14
CA MET A 118 5.29 -9.96 14.91
C MET A 118 4.65 -8.87 14.06
N GLY A 119 3.31 -8.82 14.04
CA GLY A 119 2.53 -7.81 13.35
C GLY A 119 2.59 -7.86 11.82
N GLY A 120 3.24 -8.88 11.23
CA GLY A 120 3.36 -9.05 9.78
C GLY A 120 3.85 -7.79 9.06
N THR A 121 3.18 -7.44 7.98
CA THR A 121 3.45 -6.21 7.20
C THR A 121 3.37 -4.94 8.04
N ILE A 122 2.41 -4.86 8.95
CA ILE A 122 2.18 -3.68 9.81
C ILE A 122 3.36 -3.49 10.76
N GLY A 123 3.82 -4.58 11.39
CA GLY A 123 4.97 -4.58 12.28
C GLY A 123 6.25 -4.15 11.56
N LEU A 124 6.51 -4.72 10.37
CA LEU A 124 7.66 -4.31 9.57
C LEU A 124 7.59 -2.84 9.12
N TYR A 125 6.40 -2.34 8.77
CA TYR A 125 6.21 -0.95 8.37
C TYR A 125 6.52 0.01 9.53
N HIS A 126 5.97 -0.25 10.73
CA HIS A 126 6.27 0.56 11.91
C HIS A 126 7.71 0.39 12.42
N ALA A 127 8.40 -0.66 12.00
CA ALA A 127 9.82 -0.87 12.25
C ALA A 127 10.72 -0.11 11.26
N ASP A 128 10.12 0.69 10.38
CA ASP A 128 10.78 1.45 9.33
C ASP A 128 11.54 0.57 8.33
N TYR A 129 11.24 -0.73 8.19
CA TYR A 129 11.88 -1.53 7.15
C TYR A 129 11.59 -0.95 5.77
N PRO A 130 12.58 -0.92 4.85
CA PRO A 130 12.34 -0.48 3.48
C PRO A 130 11.22 -1.29 2.84
N LEU A 131 10.31 -0.63 2.11
CA LEU A 131 9.18 -1.29 1.45
C LEU A 131 9.59 -2.44 0.52
N LYS A 132 10.80 -2.37 -0.05
CA LYS A 132 11.37 -3.46 -0.85
C LYS A 132 11.64 -4.70 0.00
N GLU A 133 12.23 -4.55 1.17
CA GLU A 133 12.45 -5.67 2.09
C GLU A 133 11.12 -6.25 2.58
N ILE A 134 10.15 -5.38 2.88
CA ILE A 134 8.79 -5.81 3.23
C ILE A 134 8.16 -6.62 2.08
N LYS A 135 8.32 -6.17 0.84
CA LYS A 135 7.85 -6.90 -0.34
C LYS A 135 8.55 -8.26 -0.48
N ASP A 136 9.87 -8.28 -0.38
CA ASP A 136 10.70 -9.47 -0.61
C ASP A 136 10.37 -10.60 0.38
N VAL A 137 9.88 -10.25 1.59
CA VAL A 137 9.46 -11.23 2.61
C VAL A 137 7.98 -11.60 2.54
N GLY A 138 7.23 -11.08 1.55
CA GLY A 138 5.81 -11.41 1.36
C GLY A 138 4.83 -10.46 2.06
N GLY A 139 5.27 -9.27 2.45
CA GLY A 139 4.38 -8.24 3.01
C GLY A 139 3.26 -7.85 2.04
N ASP A 140 2.06 -7.69 2.58
CA ASP A 140 0.85 -7.49 1.80
C ASP A 140 0.64 -6.02 1.39
N LEU A 141 0.37 -5.81 0.11
CA LEU A 141 0.21 -4.48 -0.46
C LEU A 141 -1.02 -3.73 0.10
N ARG A 142 -2.07 -4.46 0.49
CA ARG A 142 -3.28 -3.88 1.09
C ARG A 142 -2.97 -3.16 2.40
N SER A 143 -2.25 -3.79 3.32
CA SER A 143 -1.83 -3.19 4.59
C SER A 143 -0.89 -2.01 4.35
N LEU A 144 0.06 -2.13 3.42
CA LEU A 144 0.96 -1.02 3.09
C LEU A 144 0.22 0.22 2.55
N LEU A 145 -0.87 0.01 1.82
CA LEU A 145 -1.75 1.08 1.36
C LEU A 145 -2.65 1.61 2.49
N SER A 146 -3.13 0.74 3.38
CA SER A 146 -3.94 1.15 4.54
C SER A 146 -3.17 2.02 5.52
N LEU A 147 -1.88 1.73 5.73
CA LEU A 147 -1.02 2.46 6.68
C LEU A 147 -0.47 3.76 6.10
N GLY A 148 -0.04 3.73 4.82
CA GLY A 148 0.58 4.88 4.15
C GLY A 148 -0.41 5.77 3.40
N GLY A 149 -1.69 5.40 3.38
CA GLY A 149 -2.73 6.02 2.58
C GLY A 149 -2.68 5.66 1.10
N ILE A 150 -3.79 5.89 0.39
CA ILE A 150 -3.90 5.63 -1.05
C ILE A 150 -3.77 6.97 -1.79
N ASN A 151 -2.53 7.33 -2.15
CA ASN A 151 -2.22 8.57 -2.86
C ASN A 151 -1.06 8.36 -3.86
N THR A 152 -0.79 9.36 -4.70
CA THR A 152 0.21 9.25 -5.78
C THR A 152 1.61 9.04 -5.24
N ALA A 153 2.02 9.80 -4.21
CA ALA A 153 3.35 9.68 -3.63
C ALA A 153 3.58 8.26 -3.09
N ARG A 154 2.60 7.72 -2.39
CA ARG A 154 2.66 6.36 -1.85
C ARG A 154 2.79 5.29 -2.94
N ILE A 155 2.03 5.40 -4.03
CA ILE A 155 2.13 4.45 -5.13
C ILE A 155 3.50 4.55 -5.83
N ILE A 156 4.07 5.75 -5.93
CA ILE A 156 5.43 5.95 -6.46
C ILE A 156 6.47 5.27 -5.56
N GLU A 157 6.36 5.38 -4.23
CA GLU A 157 7.24 4.67 -3.29
C GLU A 157 7.13 3.15 -3.47
N LEU A 158 5.91 2.63 -3.55
CA LEU A 158 5.67 1.20 -3.77
C LEU A 158 6.23 0.75 -5.13
N LYS A 159 6.08 1.55 -6.19
CA LYS A 159 6.70 1.28 -7.49
C LYS A 159 8.23 1.20 -7.36
N LYS A 160 8.86 2.14 -6.65
CA LYS A 160 10.31 2.13 -6.39
C LYS A 160 10.75 0.91 -5.56
N ALA A 161 9.88 0.43 -4.68
CA ALA A 161 10.07 -0.81 -3.93
C ALA A 161 9.89 -2.09 -4.77
N GLY A 162 9.55 -1.95 -6.06
CA GLY A 162 9.43 -3.05 -7.01
C GLY A 162 8.00 -3.55 -7.23
N TYR A 163 6.98 -2.89 -6.66
CA TYR A 163 5.59 -3.20 -6.97
C TYR A 163 5.24 -2.80 -8.41
N LYS A 164 4.60 -3.73 -9.12
CA LYS A 164 4.18 -3.58 -10.52
C LYS A 164 2.70 -3.23 -10.57
N ALA A 165 2.24 -2.68 -11.69
CA ALA A 165 0.83 -2.38 -11.92
C ALA A 165 -0.10 -3.58 -11.67
N VAL A 166 0.33 -4.80 -12.04
CA VAL A 166 -0.44 -6.04 -11.79
C VAL A 166 -0.73 -6.26 -10.29
N ASP A 167 0.21 -5.87 -9.42
CA ASP A 167 0.08 -6.05 -7.97
C ASP A 167 -1.08 -5.21 -7.41
N PHE A 168 -1.38 -4.06 -8.03
CA PHE A 168 -2.49 -3.17 -7.62
C PHE A 168 -3.85 -3.64 -8.13
N ARG A 169 -3.87 -4.41 -9.23
CA ARG A 169 -5.10 -4.90 -9.85
C ARG A 169 -5.77 -5.99 -9.01
N SER A 170 -4.97 -6.81 -8.34
CA SER A 170 -5.42 -7.92 -7.50
C SER A 170 -5.87 -7.48 -6.10
N ILE A 171 -5.76 -6.20 -5.76
CA ILE A 171 -6.12 -5.73 -4.42
C ILE A 171 -7.62 -5.49 -4.35
N ASP A 172 -8.25 -6.18 -3.41
CA ASP A 172 -9.54 -5.81 -2.87
C ASP A 172 -9.33 -4.90 -1.65
N LEU A 173 -9.90 -3.69 -1.67
CA LEU A 173 -9.89 -2.68 -0.61
C LEU A 173 -11.18 -2.69 0.23
N GLY A 174 -12.09 -3.65 0.00
CA GLY A 174 -13.53 -3.69 0.28
C GLY A 174 -14.06 -3.52 1.71
N TYR A 175 -13.45 -2.69 2.56
CA TYR A 175 -13.95 -2.43 3.92
C TYR A 175 -14.77 -1.13 4.08
N TYR A 176 -14.70 -0.20 3.12
CA TYR A 176 -15.40 1.08 3.20
C TYR A 176 -15.89 1.52 1.82
N ARG A 177 -17.05 1.02 1.34
CA ARG A 177 -17.60 1.57 0.09
C ARG A 177 -19.11 1.66 0.02
N ALA A 178 -19.55 2.74 -0.61
CA ALA A 178 -20.91 2.91 -1.11
C ALA A 178 -21.18 1.88 -2.22
N PRO A 179 -22.42 1.35 -2.31
CA PRO A 179 -22.81 0.43 -3.37
C PRO A 179 -22.44 0.94 -4.77
N GLY A 180 -21.96 0.06 -5.64
CA GLY A 180 -21.68 0.37 -7.04
C GLY A 180 -20.28 0.93 -7.34
N THR A 181 -19.36 0.87 -6.37
CA THR A 181 -18.01 1.41 -6.57
C THR A 181 -16.96 0.27 -6.43
N PRO A 182 -16.02 0.07 -7.41
CA PRO A 182 -15.06 -1.04 -7.42
C PRO A 182 -14.03 -1.01 -6.27
N PRO A 183 -13.77 -2.10 -5.54
CA PRO A 183 -12.89 -2.06 -4.37
C PRO A 183 -11.39 -2.02 -4.74
N THR A 184 -11.01 -1.26 -5.77
CA THR A 184 -9.66 -1.23 -6.33
C THR A 184 -9.02 0.15 -6.19
N VAL A 185 -7.70 0.22 -6.35
CA VAL A 185 -7.00 1.51 -6.49
C VAL A 185 -7.40 2.15 -7.81
N SER A 186 -7.84 3.41 -7.78
CA SER A 186 -8.31 4.11 -8.98
C SER A 186 -7.24 4.18 -10.07
N LEU A 187 -7.65 3.91 -11.30
CA LEU A 187 -6.84 4.06 -12.52
C LEU A 187 -6.33 5.49 -12.72
N ARG A 188 -7.11 6.52 -12.34
CA ARG A 188 -6.64 7.92 -12.41
C ARG A 188 -5.42 8.13 -11.52
N LEU A 189 -5.39 7.49 -10.36
CA LEU A 189 -4.27 7.56 -9.44
C LEU A 189 -3.09 6.74 -9.96
N LEU A 190 -3.34 5.54 -10.47
CA LEU A 190 -2.31 4.67 -11.02
C LEU A 190 -1.62 5.29 -12.24
N LEU A 191 -2.35 5.98 -13.12
CA LEU A 191 -1.78 6.69 -14.28
C LEU A 191 -0.81 7.82 -13.90
N ARG A 192 -0.89 8.35 -12.66
CA ARG A 192 0.07 9.35 -12.17
C ARG A 192 1.40 8.73 -11.74
N ALA A 193 1.46 7.42 -11.53
CA ALA A 193 2.64 6.71 -11.07
C ALA A 193 3.18 5.68 -12.08
N PHE A 194 2.29 5.09 -12.89
CA PHE A 194 2.56 4.08 -13.91
C PHE A 194 2.23 4.63 -15.28
N SER A 195 3.03 4.26 -16.28
CA SER A 195 2.66 4.56 -17.66
C SER A 195 1.44 3.74 -18.07
N LEU A 196 0.69 4.19 -19.09
CA LEU A 196 -0.39 3.39 -19.65
C LEU A 196 0.11 2.00 -20.08
N ARG A 197 1.30 1.92 -20.69
CA ARG A 197 1.92 0.65 -21.09
C ARG A 197 2.15 -0.29 -19.89
N ASP A 198 2.54 0.25 -18.73
CA ASP A 198 2.69 -0.56 -17.50
C ASP A 198 1.34 -1.12 -17.04
N LEU A 199 0.28 -0.31 -17.11
CA LEU A 199 -1.08 -0.76 -16.77
C LEU A 199 -1.59 -1.83 -17.75
N LEU A 200 -1.38 -1.65 -19.06
CA LEU A 200 -1.76 -2.66 -20.06
C LEU A 200 -1.03 -3.99 -19.82
N ARG A 201 0.26 -3.94 -19.50
CA ARG A 201 1.04 -5.15 -19.11
C ARG A 201 0.56 -5.74 -17.79
N GLY A 202 0.04 -4.92 -16.88
CA GLY A 202 -0.66 -5.36 -15.67
C GLY A 202 -2.05 -5.97 -15.94
N GLY A 203 -2.48 -6.00 -17.20
CA GLY A 203 -3.74 -6.59 -17.65
C GLY A 203 -4.95 -5.67 -17.47
N TYR A 204 -4.75 -4.39 -17.17
CA TYR A 204 -5.81 -3.40 -17.31
C TYR A 204 -6.15 -3.22 -18.80
N LYS A 205 -7.44 -3.17 -19.12
CA LYS A 205 -7.99 -3.05 -20.47
C LYS A 205 -8.88 -1.82 -20.56
N ALA A 206 -9.22 -1.39 -21.77
CA ALA A 206 -10.12 -0.26 -22.02
C ALA A 206 -11.39 -0.31 -21.14
N LYS A 207 -12.03 -1.48 -21.03
CA LYS A 207 -13.20 -1.69 -20.16
C LYS A 207 -12.98 -1.20 -18.72
N ASN A 208 -11.81 -1.43 -18.12
CA ASN A 208 -11.54 -0.98 -16.76
C ASN A 208 -11.58 0.56 -16.62
N PHE A 209 -11.11 1.28 -17.63
CA PHE A 209 -11.16 2.76 -17.63
C PHE A 209 -12.58 3.27 -17.93
N ILE A 210 -13.34 2.55 -18.75
CA ILE A 210 -14.75 2.83 -19.01
C ILE A 210 -15.57 2.65 -17.72
N ASP A 211 -15.34 1.56 -17.00
CA ASP A 211 -15.99 1.27 -15.71
C ASP A 211 -15.62 2.31 -14.63
N GLU A 212 -14.48 3.01 -14.78
CA GLU A 212 -14.07 4.15 -13.95
C GLU A 212 -14.49 5.53 -14.51
N ASN A 213 -15.36 5.58 -15.52
CA ASN A 213 -15.91 6.80 -16.12
C ASN A 213 -14.83 7.76 -16.67
N PHE A 214 -13.81 7.24 -17.34
CA PHE A 214 -12.94 8.07 -18.17
C PHE A 214 -13.71 8.68 -19.34
N SER A 215 -13.37 9.92 -19.72
CA SER A 215 -14.06 10.61 -20.80
C SER A 215 -13.79 9.96 -22.15
N GLN A 216 -14.70 10.13 -23.11
CA GLN A 216 -14.53 9.56 -24.45
C GLN A 216 -13.26 10.08 -25.13
N GLU A 217 -12.94 11.35 -24.94
CA GLU A 217 -11.74 12.01 -25.46
C GLU A 217 -10.46 11.46 -24.82
N GLU A 218 -10.46 11.23 -23.49
CA GLU A 218 -9.36 10.56 -22.79
C GLU A 218 -9.14 9.17 -23.37
N MET A 219 -10.21 8.39 -23.50
CA MET A 219 -10.17 7.02 -23.98
C MET A 219 -9.65 6.91 -25.42
N LEU A 220 -10.06 7.80 -26.31
CA LEU A 220 -9.59 7.86 -27.71
C LEU A 220 -8.11 8.22 -27.85
N ARG A 221 -7.55 8.98 -26.90
CA ARG A 221 -6.11 9.28 -26.87
C ARG A 221 -5.29 8.12 -26.32
N MET A 222 -5.88 7.33 -25.43
CA MET A 222 -5.18 6.27 -24.70
C MET A 222 -5.23 4.92 -25.42
N PHE A 223 -6.34 4.60 -26.10
CA PHE A 223 -6.57 3.26 -26.64
C PHE A 223 -6.85 3.27 -28.14
N PRO A 224 -6.47 2.20 -28.85
CA PRO A 224 -6.93 2.00 -30.21
C PRO A 224 -8.44 1.73 -30.22
N VAL A 225 -9.10 2.13 -31.31
CA VAL A 225 -10.55 1.96 -31.51
C VAL A 225 -10.99 0.51 -31.23
N VAL A 226 -10.25 -0.48 -31.74
CA VAL A 226 -10.58 -1.91 -31.56
C VAL A 226 -10.74 -2.28 -30.08
N ASP A 227 -9.89 -1.74 -29.20
CA ASP A 227 -9.96 -2.04 -27.76
C ASP A 227 -11.12 -1.32 -27.09
N LEU A 228 -11.46 -0.11 -27.54
CA LEU A 228 -12.63 0.63 -27.08
C LEU A 228 -13.94 -0.09 -27.47
N VAL A 229 -14.00 -0.65 -28.67
CA VAL A 229 -15.14 -1.47 -29.13
C VAL A 229 -15.29 -2.71 -28.26
N LYS A 230 -14.20 -3.44 -27.99
CA LYS A 230 -14.21 -4.56 -27.02
C LYS A 230 -14.62 -4.13 -25.61
N GLY A 231 -14.37 -2.87 -25.26
CA GLY A 231 -14.81 -2.24 -24.01
C GLY A 231 -16.31 -1.88 -23.96
N GLY A 232 -17.03 -1.96 -25.09
CA GLY A 232 -18.46 -1.67 -25.19
C GLY A 232 -18.80 -0.35 -25.89
N TYR A 233 -17.83 0.36 -26.48
CA TYR A 233 -18.13 1.57 -27.25
C TYR A 233 -18.84 1.23 -28.55
N SER A 234 -19.87 2.02 -28.88
CA SER A 234 -20.63 1.89 -30.12
C SER A 234 -20.11 2.83 -31.21
N ALA A 235 -20.44 2.53 -32.47
CA ALA A 235 -20.05 3.35 -33.62
C ALA A 235 -20.54 4.81 -33.50
N SER A 236 -21.67 5.07 -32.85
CA SER A 236 -22.22 6.41 -32.67
C SER A 236 -21.36 7.31 -31.78
N ILE A 237 -20.68 6.72 -30.78
CA ILE A 237 -19.71 7.44 -29.94
C ILE A 237 -18.55 7.95 -30.80
N PHE A 238 -18.00 7.07 -31.65
CA PHE A 238 -16.90 7.42 -32.54
C PHE A 238 -17.30 8.46 -33.59
N ARG A 239 -18.54 8.41 -34.11
CA ARG A 239 -19.06 9.42 -35.02
C ARG A 239 -19.11 10.80 -34.37
N LYS A 240 -19.64 10.89 -33.15
CA LYS A 240 -19.68 12.15 -32.38
C LYS A 240 -18.28 12.70 -32.10
N ALA A 241 -17.31 11.81 -31.90
CA ALA A 241 -15.92 12.17 -31.73
C ALA A 241 -15.16 12.48 -33.05
N GLY A 242 -15.85 12.49 -34.19
CA GLY A 242 -15.26 12.82 -35.50
C GLY A 242 -14.31 11.75 -36.06
N VAL A 243 -14.41 10.51 -35.58
CA VAL A 243 -13.57 9.42 -36.10
C VAL A 243 -14.04 9.05 -37.52
N GLU A 244 -13.10 8.97 -38.45
CA GLU A 244 -13.39 8.59 -39.84
C GLU A 244 -13.89 7.16 -39.96
N ALA A 245 -14.82 6.92 -40.88
CA ALA A 245 -15.41 5.60 -41.11
C ALA A 245 -14.36 4.52 -41.41
N ARG A 246 -13.27 4.89 -42.12
CA ARG A 246 -12.15 4.00 -42.46
C ARG A 246 -11.53 3.31 -41.24
N LYS A 247 -11.51 3.96 -40.08
CA LYS A 247 -10.96 3.38 -38.83
C LYS A 247 -11.93 2.41 -38.14
N LEU A 248 -13.20 2.43 -38.56
CA LEU A 248 -14.29 1.69 -37.93
C LEU A 248 -14.80 0.51 -38.78
N ILE A 249 -14.53 0.50 -40.08
CA ILE A 249 -15.03 -0.54 -41.01
C ILE A 249 -14.64 -1.97 -40.63
N SER A 250 -13.53 -2.15 -39.91
CA SER A 250 -13.09 -3.47 -39.43
C SER A 250 -13.70 -3.88 -38.09
N CYS A 251 -14.32 -2.94 -37.37
CA CYS A 251 -14.82 -3.13 -36.02
C CYS A 251 -16.35 -3.18 -35.94
N PHE A 252 -17.05 -2.66 -36.95
CA PHE A 252 -18.50 -2.50 -36.96
C PHE A 252 -19.10 -2.98 -38.28
N SER A 253 -20.33 -3.47 -38.22
CA SER A 253 -21.06 -3.80 -39.44
C SER A 253 -21.45 -2.52 -40.20
N LEU A 254 -21.69 -2.65 -41.50
CA LEU A 254 -22.15 -1.53 -42.32
C LEU A 254 -23.48 -0.93 -41.82
N ILE A 255 -24.36 -1.78 -41.25
CA ILE A 255 -25.62 -1.36 -40.63
C ILE A 255 -25.34 -0.51 -39.38
N ASP A 256 -24.37 -0.90 -38.54
CA ASP A 256 -24.01 -0.14 -37.35
C ASP A 256 -23.41 1.23 -37.70
N LEU A 257 -22.57 1.28 -38.74
CA LEU A 257 -22.01 2.53 -39.25
C LEU A 257 -23.09 3.47 -39.79
N ARG A 258 -24.05 2.93 -40.55
CA ARG A 258 -25.21 3.72 -40.99
C ARG A 258 -26.01 4.25 -39.79
N LYS A 259 -26.36 3.39 -38.83
CA LYS A 259 -27.11 3.79 -37.61
C LYS A 259 -26.35 4.81 -36.78
N ALA A 260 -25.02 4.77 -36.80
CA ALA A 260 -24.17 5.75 -36.15
C ALA A 260 -24.15 7.12 -36.83
N GLY A 261 -24.67 7.23 -38.06
CA GLY A 261 -24.74 8.49 -38.82
C GLY A 261 -23.60 8.68 -39.82
N TYR A 262 -22.91 7.61 -40.22
CA TYR A 262 -22.01 7.65 -41.37
C TYR A 262 -22.82 7.60 -42.67
N THR A 263 -22.45 8.43 -43.63
CA THR A 263 -23.15 8.60 -44.90
C THR A 263 -22.72 7.55 -45.93
N ALA A 264 -23.57 7.31 -46.93
CA ALA A 264 -23.22 6.45 -48.06
C ALA A 264 -21.94 6.91 -48.77
N ARG A 265 -21.73 8.24 -48.89
CA ARG A 265 -20.53 8.83 -49.49
C ARG A 265 -19.25 8.50 -48.71
N GLU A 266 -19.28 8.57 -47.38
CA GLU A 266 -18.13 8.22 -46.53
C GLU A 266 -17.77 6.73 -46.60
N LEU A 267 -18.74 5.88 -46.99
CA LEU A 267 -18.63 4.42 -47.00
C LEU A 267 -18.42 3.84 -48.41
N ALA A 268 -18.74 4.58 -49.47
CA ALA A 268 -18.67 4.13 -50.86
C ALA A 268 -17.25 3.75 -51.32
N ASN A 269 -16.22 4.24 -50.64
CA ASN A 269 -14.82 3.86 -50.89
C ASN A 269 -14.44 2.50 -50.32
N PHE A 270 -15.28 1.91 -49.48
CA PHE A 270 -15.00 0.64 -48.79
C PHE A 270 -16.04 -0.44 -49.09
N TYR A 271 -17.21 -0.07 -49.60
CA TYR A 271 -18.35 -0.96 -49.85
C TYR A 271 -18.91 -0.76 -51.25
N GLN A 272 -19.54 -1.79 -51.80
CA GLN A 272 -20.21 -1.68 -53.10
C GLN A 272 -21.64 -1.14 -52.96
N ALA A 273 -22.17 -0.58 -54.05
CA ALA A 273 -23.54 -0.04 -54.10
C ALA A 273 -24.60 -1.03 -53.57
N ARG A 274 -24.50 -2.30 -53.97
CA ARG A 274 -25.39 -3.37 -53.48
C ARG A 274 -25.35 -3.56 -51.97
N ASP A 275 -24.18 -3.39 -51.35
CA ASP A 275 -23.99 -3.59 -49.91
C ASP A 275 -24.58 -2.41 -49.14
N LEU A 276 -24.41 -1.18 -49.65
CA LEU A 276 -25.04 0.02 -49.11
C LEU A 276 -26.57 -0.06 -49.16
N LEU A 277 -27.14 -0.50 -50.29
CA LEU A 277 -28.59 -0.73 -50.41
C LEU A 277 -29.08 -1.78 -49.40
N ARG A 278 -28.35 -2.90 -49.23
CA ARG A 278 -28.67 -3.94 -48.24
C ARG A 278 -28.57 -3.45 -46.80
N ALA A 279 -27.64 -2.56 -46.51
CA ALA A 279 -27.56 -1.88 -45.22
C ALA A 279 -28.67 -0.84 -45.02
N GLY A 280 -29.48 -0.61 -46.06
CA GLY A 280 -30.70 0.19 -46.10
C GLY A 280 -30.50 1.68 -46.39
N PHE A 281 -29.35 2.06 -46.96
CA PHE A 281 -29.27 3.36 -47.64
C PHE A 281 -30.25 3.39 -48.81
N SER A 282 -30.84 4.54 -49.08
CA SER A 282 -31.74 4.74 -50.21
C SER A 282 -30.99 4.76 -51.54
N GLN A 283 -31.68 4.43 -52.63
CA GLN A 283 -31.10 4.47 -53.98
C GLN A 283 -30.47 5.84 -54.28
N ARG A 284 -31.17 6.93 -53.91
CA ARG A 284 -30.67 8.31 -54.09
C ARG A 284 -29.35 8.57 -53.37
N GLU A 285 -29.21 8.10 -52.12
CA GLU A 285 -27.96 8.28 -51.35
C GLU A 285 -26.80 7.48 -51.95
N VAL A 286 -27.08 6.29 -52.49
CA VAL A 286 -26.08 5.45 -53.15
C VAL A 286 -25.65 6.06 -54.48
N ASP A 287 -26.59 6.51 -55.31
CA ASP A 287 -26.27 7.17 -56.56
C ASP A 287 -25.42 8.43 -56.31
N ASP A 288 -25.83 9.30 -55.37
CA ASP A 288 -25.07 10.52 -55.00
C ASP A 288 -23.66 10.21 -54.42
N ALA A 289 -23.47 9.03 -53.83
CA ALA A 289 -22.18 8.59 -53.33
C ALA A 289 -21.23 8.13 -54.46
N PHE A 290 -21.73 7.59 -55.58
CA PHE A 290 -20.92 7.07 -56.68
C PHE A 290 -20.82 8.00 -57.91
N THR A 291 -21.65 9.05 -58.00
CA THR A 291 -21.74 9.92 -59.20
C THR A 291 -20.65 11.00 -59.27
N LYS A 292 -19.87 11.24 -58.19
CA LYS A 292 -18.79 12.26 -58.14
C LYS A 292 -17.40 11.65 -57.90
N ARG A 293 -17.08 10.54 -58.58
CA ARG A 293 -15.74 9.93 -58.55
C ARG A 293 -14.83 10.48 -59.63
#